data_AF-A0A9D6ZQ71-F1
#
_entry.id   AF-A0A9D6ZQ71-F1
#
_cell.length_a   1.000
_cell.length_b   1.000
_cell.length_c   1.000
_cell.angle_alpha   90.00
_cell.angle_beta   90.00
_cell.angle_gamma   90.00
#
_symmetry.space_group_name_H-M   'P 1'
#
loop_
_entity.id
_entity.type
_entity.pdbx_description
1 polymer ?
#
loop_
_entity_poly.entity_id
_entity_poly.type
_entity_poly.pdbx_seq_one_letter_code
_entity_poly.pdbx_strand_id
1 'polypeptide(L)'
;MRVHYVLNHGGTPESRLADVEIHFEEGLLSGLKLVGCSVWRSKKGEEPTVLVPSRSYATAGGVRYYELLRPSEEGKSPEDAAVKQAVRNFKQYIRDEYMKIAAMPDRRETGKEKERGKEKSAAL
;
A
#
# COMPACT_ATOMS: atom_id res chain seq x y z
N MET A 1 15.35 0.47 3.49
CA MET A 1 14.07 0.89 2.88
C MET A 1 13.03 -0.11 3.34
N ARG A 2 11.89 0.36 3.85
CA ARG A 2 10.78 -0.51 4.25
C ARG A 2 9.46 -0.04 3.64
N VAL A 3 8.56 -0.98 3.41
CA VAL A 3 7.18 -0.69 3.03
C VAL A 3 6.31 -0.66 4.28
N HIS A 4 5.54 0.40 4.43
CA HIS A 4 4.63 0.60 5.55
C HIS A 4 3.20 0.79 5.04
N TYR A 5 2.25 0.14 5.70
CA TYR A 5 0.83 0.16 5.33
C TYR A 5 0.05 0.95 6.37
N VAL A 6 -0.71 1.93 5.92
CA VAL A 6 -1.66 2.69 6.74
C VAL A 6 -3.06 2.21 6.35
N LEU A 7 -3.65 1.34 7.17
CA LEU A 7 -4.94 0.73 6.89
C LEU A 7 -6.07 1.77 6.93
N ASN A 8 -6.97 1.71 5.96
CA ASN A 8 -8.13 2.59 5.89
C ASN A 8 -9.30 2.03 6.72
N HIS A 9 -9.23 2.21 8.04
CA HIS A 9 -10.26 1.74 8.98
C HIS A 9 -11.55 2.58 8.92
N GLY A 10 -12.33 2.45 7.84
CA GLY A 10 -13.61 3.14 7.66
C GLY A 10 -13.51 4.57 7.12
N GLY A 11 -12.34 4.97 6.60
CA GLY A 11 -12.19 6.27 5.94
C GLY A 11 -12.73 6.27 4.51
N THR A 12 -12.99 7.48 3.99
CA THR A 12 -13.52 7.68 2.65
C THR A 12 -12.38 7.83 1.62
N PRO A 13 -12.46 7.19 0.45
CA PRO A 13 -13.48 6.22 0.00
C PRO A 13 -13.27 4.82 0.62
N GLU A 14 -14.36 4.11 0.92
CA GLU A 14 -14.33 2.74 1.48
C GLU A 14 -13.65 1.71 0.56
N SER A 15 -13.60 2.01 -0.73
CA SER A 15 -12.89 1.17 -1.70
C SER A 15 -11.38 1.24 -1.56
N ARG A 16 -10.83 2.27 -0.91
CA ARG A 16 -9.39 2.32 -0.60
C ARG A 16 -9.16 1.49 0.66
N LEU A 17 -8.28 0.51 0.59
CA LEU A 17 -8.03 -0.42 1.69
C LEU A 17 -6.84 0.02 2.56
N ALA A 18 -5.81 0.58 1.94
CA ALA A 18 -4.65 1.12 2.65
C ALA A 18 -3.92 2.16 1.79
N ASP A 19 -3.32 3.15 2.44
CA ASP A 19 -2.21 3.90 1.86
C ASP A 19 -0.91 3.13 2.09
N VAL A 20 0.00 3.22 1.12
CA VAL A 20 1.29 2.52 1.15
C VAL A 20 2.40 3.56 1.09
N GLU A 21 3.29 3.49 2.06
CA GLU A 21 4.41 4.40 2.22
C GLU A 21 5.72 3.62 2.09
N ILE A 22 6.70 4.21 1.40
CA ILE A 22 8.05 3.64 1.30
C ILE A 22 8.97 4.51 2.14
N HIS A 23 9.44 4.00 3.26
CA HIS A 23 10.29 4.73 4.19
C HIS A 23 11.76 4.49 3.84
N PHE A 24 12.51 5.58 3.70
CA PHE A 24 13.95 5.54 3.47
C PHE A 24 14.67 5.64 4.83
N GLU A 25 15.48 4.64 5.14
CA GLU A 25 16.12 4.51 6.45
C GLU A 25 17.58 4.98 6.41
N GLU A 26 18.18 5.03 5.22
CA GLU A 26 19.60 5.29 5.02
C GLU A 26 19.83 6.21 3.81
N GLY A 27 21.01 6.84 3.75
CA GLY A 27 21.43 7.72 2.66
C GLY A 27 20.78 9.11 2.68
N LEU A 28 20.85 9.82 1.54
CA LEU A 28 20.39 11.22 1.40
C LEU A 28 18.90 11.41 1.74
N LEU A 29 18.08 10.39 1.52
CA LEU A 29 16.65 10.43 1.78
C LEU A 29 16.27 9.89 3.17
N SER A 30 17.25 9.56 4.03
CA SER A 30 16.98 9.01 5.37
C SER A 30 16.04 9.92 6.16
N GLY A 31 15.02 9.32 6.79
CA GLY A 31 13.98 10.02 7.53
C GLY A 31 12.81 10.52 6.66
N LEU A 32 12.90 10.41 5.33
CA LEU A 32 11.81 10.71 4.42
C LEU A 32 11.03 9.45 4.04
N LYS A 33 9.82 9.66 3.53
CA LYS A 33 8.99 8.60 2.95
C LYS A 33 8.42 9.04 1.61
N LEU A 34 8.37 8.11 0.66
CA LEU A 34 7.60 8.28 -0.57
C LEU A 34 6.16 7.84 -0.31
N VAL A 35 5.21 8.69 -0.71
CA VAL A 35 3.76 8.48 -0.58
C VAL A 35 3.10 8.45 -1.96
N GLY A 36 1.83 8.04 -2.01
CA GLY A 36 1.03 8.00 -3.24
C GLY A 36 0.84 6.60 -3.84
N CYS A 37 1.43 5.57 -3.23
CA CYS A 37 1.03 4.19 -3.45
C CYS A 37 -0.22 3.88 -2.59
N SER A 38 -1.13 3.04 -3.09
CA SER A 38 -2.34 2.66 -2.35
C SER A 38 -2.89 1.31 -2.81
N VAL A 39 -3.55 0.61 -1.89
CA VAL A 39 -4.27 -0.64 -2.14
C VAL A 39 -5.77 -0.35 -2.21
N TRP A 40 -6.43 -0.88 -3.21
CA TRP A 40 -7.86 -0.66 -3.47
C TRP A 40 -8.58 -2.00 -3.61
N ARG A 41 -9.80 -2.04 -3.09
CA ARG A 41 -10.73 -3.15 -3.29
C ARG A 41 -10.98 -3.32 -4.79
N SER A 42 -10.80 -4.54 -5.30
CA SER A 42 -11.21 -4.81 -6.68
C SER A 42 -12.73 -4.89 -6.79
N LYS A 43 -13.23 -4.70 -8.01
CA LYS A 43 -14.62 -4.92 -8.34
C LYS A 43 -14.83 -6.44 -8.46
N LYS A 44 -15.96 -6.98 -7.98
CA LYS A 44 -16.38 -8.38 -8.16
C LYS A 44 -15.45 -9.47 -7.58
N GLY A 45 -14.95 -9.30 -6.35
CA GLY A 45 -14.31 -10.40 -5.61
C GLY A 45 -12.92 -10.82 -6.08
N GLU A 46 -12.34 -10.09 -7.03
CA GLU A 46 -10.95 -10.27 -7.46
C GLU A 46 -9.96 -9.74 -6.40
N GLU A 47 -8.68 -10.08 -6.58
CA GLU A 47 -7.59 -9.58 -5.74
C GLU A 47 -7.51 -8.05 -5.70
N PRO A 48 -7.12 -7.44 -4.56
CA PRO A 48 -6.95 -5.99 -4.47
C PRO A 48 -6.02 -5.42 -5.55
N THR A 49 -6.41 -4.27 -6.08
CA THR A 49 -5.60 -3.52 -7.05
C THR A 49 -4.63 -2.61 -6.32
N VAL A 50 -3.39 -2.55 -6.81
CA VAL A 50 -2.37 -1.62 -6.29
C VAL A 50 -2.17 -0.49 -7.29
N LEU A 51 -2.37 0.74 -6.83
CA LEU A 51 -2.05 1.95 -7.57
C LEU A 51 -0.72 2.52 -7.06
N VAL A 52 0.12 2.95 -7.98
CA VAL A 52 1.37 3.65 -7.70
C VAL A 52 1.17 5.16 -7.94
N PRO A 53 2.10 6.03 -7.50
CA PRO A 53 2.00 7.47 -7.76
C PRO A 53 1.76 7.72 -9.24
N SER A 54 0.74 8.51 -9.52
CA SER A 54 0.31 8.85 -10.87
C SER A 54 -0.07 10.32 -10.96
N ARG A 55 -0.05 10.86 -12.17
CA ARG A 55 -0.58 12.19 -12.45
C ARG A 55 -1.69 12.10 -13.47
N SER A 56 -2.69 12.96 -13.30
CA SER A 56 -3.71 13.18 -14.32
C SER A 56 -3.22 14.16 -15.38
N TYR A 57 -3.79 14.05 -16.57
CA TYR A 57 -3.69 15.04 -17.62
C TYR A 57 -5.00 15.08 -18.41
N ALA A 58 -5.35 16.27 -18.89
CA ALA A 58 -6.55 16.47 -19.69
C ALA A 58 -6.29 16.09 -21.15
N THR A 59 -7.28 15.43 -21.76
CA THR A 59 -7.33 15.11 -23.19
C THR A 59 -8.66 15.60 -23.75
N ALA A 60 -8.79 15.71 -25.08
CA ALA A 60 -10.06 16.06 -25.71
C ALA A 60 -11.21 15.10 -25.30
N GLY A 61 -10.89 13.84 -24.98
CA GLY A 61 -11.84 12.82 -24.53
C GLY A 61 -11.96 12.66 -23.01
N GLY A 62 -11.44 13.60 -22.21
CA GLY A 62 -11.52 13.57 -20.74
C GLY A 62 -10.17 13.42 -20.04
N VAL A 63 -10.19 13.03 -18.76
CA VAL A 63 -9.00 12.91 -17.92
C VAL A 63 -8.37 11.52 -18.06
N ARG A 64 -7.06 11.50 -18.34
CA ARG A 64 -6.23 10.29 -18.38
C ARG A 64 -5.20 10.36 -17.25
N TYR A 65 -4.61 9.21 -16.91
CA TYR A 65 -3.61 9.09 -15.86
C TYR A 65 -2.39 8.34 -16.39
N TYR A 66 -1.20 8.71 -15.93
CA TYR A 66 0.03 7.98 -16.16
C TYR A 66 0.79 7.75 -14.86
N GLU A 67 1.46 6.61 -14.76
CA GLU A 67 2.25 6.24 -13.59
C GLU A 67 3.62 6.96 -13.59
N LEU A 68 4.08 7.31 -12.39
CA LEU A 68 5.34 8.01 -12.14
C LEU A 68 6.49 7.07 -11.80
N LEU A 69 6.24 5.77 -11.60
CA LEU A 69 7.32 4.80 -11.43
C LEU A 69 8.03 4.61 -12.78
N ARG A 70 9.34 4.85 -12.81
CA ARG A 70 10.17 4.87 -14.02
C ARG A 70 11.45 4.08 -13.81
N PRO A 71 12.04 3.51 -14.88
CA PRO A 71 13.39 2.96 -14.79
C PRO A 71 14.35 4.09 -14.43
N SER A 72 15.31 3.78 -13.56
CA SER A 72 16.39 4.72 -13.19
C SER A 72 17.57 4.67 -14.16
N GLU A 73 17.71 3.59 -14.93
CA GLU A 73 18.76 3.45 -15.93
C GLU A 73 18.42 4.22 -17.21
N GLU A 74 19.41 4.96 -17.73
CA GLU A 74 19.28 5.67 -18.98
C GLU A 74 19.03 4.71 -20.15
N GLY A 75 18.23 5.16 -21.13
CA GLY A 75 17.89 4.38 -22.33
C GLY A 75 16.80 3.33 -22.14
N LYS A 76 16.36 3.03 -20.91
CA LYS A 76 15.22 2.15 -20.67
C LYS A 76 13.89 2.91 -20.74
N SER A 77 12.94 2.35 -21.48
CA SER A 77 11.56 2.83 -21.62
C SER A 77 10.64 2.19 -20.57
N PRO A 78 9.61 2.90 -20.10
CA PRO A 78 8.52 2.28 -19.34
C PRO A 78 7.84 1.10 -20.05
N GLU A 79 7.94 1.06 -21.38
CA GLU A 79 7.35 -0.01 -22.20
C GLU A 79 8.20 -1.30 -22.23
N ASP A 80 9.45 -1.24 -21.78
CA ASP A 80 10.37 -2.39 -21.75
C ASP A 80 9.80 -3.54 -20.92
N ALA A 81 9.92 -4.77 -21.43
CA ALA A 81 9.37 -5.95 -20.79
C ALA A 81 9.90 -6.16 -19.37
N ALA A 82 11.21 -5.94 -19.15
CA ALA A 82 11.84 -6.05 -17.84
C ALA A 82 11.33 -4.99 -16.86
N VAL A 83 11.15 -3.74 -17.32
CA VAL A 83 10.61 -2.64 -16.49
C VAL A 83 9.17 -2.91 -16.10
N LYS A 84 8.34 -3.34 -17.06
CA LYS A 84 6.96 -3.76 -16.80
C LYS A 84 6.90 -4.93 -15.81
N GLN A 85 7.80 -5.91 -15.94
CA GLN A 85 7.87 -7.02 -15.01
C GLN A 85 8.26 -6.55 -13.60
N ALA A 86 9.24 -5.65 -13.47
CA ALA A 86 9.61 -5.08 -12.18
C ALA A 86 8.44 -4.33 -11.51
N VAL A 87 7.68 -3.53 -12.28
CA VAL A 87 6.48 -2.85 -11.78
C VAL A 87 5.41 -3.85 -11.35
N ARG A 88 5.18 -4.92 -12.12
CA ARG A 88 4.25 -6.01 -11.73
C ARG A 88 4.68 -6.70 -10.45
N ASN A 89 5.95 -7.07 -10.32
CA ASN A 89 6.49 -7.71 -9.12
C ASN A 89 6.32 -6.82 -7.90
N PHE A 90 6.59 -5.51 -8.05
CA PHE A 90 6.38 -4.55 -6.96
C PHE A 90 4.91 -4.50 -6.54
N LYS A 91 3.97 -4.36 -7.49
CA LYS A 91 2.53 -4.34 -7.19
C LYS A 91 2.06 -5.66 -6.55
N GLN A 92 2.59 -6.80 -6.99
CA GLN A 92 2.30 -8.10 -6.40
C GLN A 92 2.80 -8.19 -4.96
N TYR A 93 4.06 -7.83 -4.70
CA TYR A 93 4.60 -7.78 -3.33
C TYR A 93 3.74 -6.90 -2.43
N ILE A 94 3.35 -5.71 -2.90
CA ILE A 94 2.51 -4.81 -2.11
C ILE A 94 1.17 -5.45 -1.73
N ARG A 95 0.53 -6.13 -2.69
CA ARG A 95 -0.74 -6.83 -2.48
C ARG A 95 -0.58 -7.97 -1.49
N ASP A 96 0.40 -8.84 -1.69
CA ASP A 96 0.58 -10.05 -0.89
C ASP A 96 0.84 -9.71 0.57
N GLU A 97 1.68 -8.70 0.83
CA GLU A 97 1.93 -8.19 2.18
C GLU A 97 0.67 -7.55 2.80
N TYR A 98 -0.10 -6.79 2.03
CA TYR A 98 -1.38 -6.27 2.52
C TYR A 98 -2.33 -7.40 2.92
N MET A 99 -2.45 -8.46 2.11
CA MET A 99 -3.34 -9.59 2.41
C MET A 99 -2.94 -10.32 3.69
N LYS A 100 -1.63 -10.48 3.93
CA LYS A 100 -1.11 -11.02 5.20
C LYS A 100 -1.53 -10.14 6.38
N ILE A 101 -1.37 -8.83 6.28
CA ILE A 101 -1.74 -7.88 7.33
C ILE A 101 -3.26 -7.89 7.57
N ALA A 102 -4.05 -7.89 6.51
CA ALA A 102 -5.52 -7.87 6.58
C ALA A 102 -6.11 -9.17 7.15
N ALA A 103 -5.41 -10.30 7.00
CA ALA A 103 -5.78 -11.57 7.59
C ALA A 103 -5.35 -11.73 9.07
N MET A 104 -4.50 -10.84 9.59
CA MET A 104 -4.15 -10.86 11.01
C MET A 104 -5.35 -10.41 11.85
N PRO A 105 -5.64 -11.09 12.97
CA PRO A 105 -6.67 -10.63 13.91
C PRO A 105 -6.31 -9.24 14.43
N ASP A 106 -7.32 -8.38 14.63
CA ASP A 106 -7.09 -7.00 15.04
C ASP A 106 -6.30 -6.98 16.37
N ARG A 107 -5.08 -6.44 16.33
CA ARG A 107 -4.20 -6.38 17.51
C ARG A 107 -4.84 -5.56 18.64
N ARG A 108 -5.86 -4.73 18.33
CA ARG A 108 -6.64 -3.99 19.33
C ARG A 108 -7.54 -4.89 20.19
N GLU A 109 -8.03 -6.02 19.66
CA GLU A 109 -8.86 -6.96 20.42
C GLU A 109 -8.02 -7.79 21.40
N THR A 110 -6.83 -8.23 20.95
CA THR A 110 -5.90 -9.01 21.80
C THR A 110 -5.34 -8.22 22.99
N GLY A 111 -5.26 -6.89 22.91
CA GLY A 111 -4.92 -6.01 24.04
C GLY A 111 -6.05 -5.88 25.06
N LYS A 112 -7.28 -5.67 24.59
CA LYS A 112 -8.48 -5.57 25.45
C LYS A 112 -8.78 -6.87 26.20
N GLU A 113 -8.53 -8.02 25.57
CA GLU A 113 -8.74 -9.32 26.19
C GLU A 113 -7.73 -9.60 27.31
N LYS A 114 -6.46 -9.18 27.14
CA LYS A 114 -5.43 -9.22 28.19
C LYS A 114 -5.72 -8.27 29.36
N GLU A 115 -6.21 -7.06 29.10
CA GLU A 115 -6.63 -6.12 30.17
C GLU A 115 -7.81 -6.65 30.96
N ARG A 116 -8.86 -7.16 30.29
CA ARG A 116 -10.02 -7.79 30.95
C ARG A 116 -9.64 -9.02 31.77
N GLY A 117 -8.68 -9.83 31.31
CA GLY A 117 -8.18 -10.98 32.05
C GLY A 117 -7.42 -10.58 33.32
N LYS A 118 -6.67 -9.47 33.26
CA LYS A 118 -5.90 -8.96 34.39
C LYS A 118 -6.78 -8.32 35.47
N GLU A 119 -7.83 -7.59 35.08
CA GLU A 119 -8.84 -7.06 36.01
C GLU A 119 -9.59 -8.17 36.76
N LYS A 120 -9.99 -9.25 36.06
CA LYS A 120 -10.69 -10.38 36.71
C LYS A 120 -9.81 -11.16 37.68
N SER A 121 -8.51 -11.26 37.43
CA SER A 121 -7.57 -11.97 38.32
C SER A 121 -7.10 -11.14 39.50
N ALA A 122 -7.26 -9.82 39.48
CA ALA A 122 -6.97 -8.92 40.61
C ALA A 122 -8.18 -8.73 41.55
N ALA A 123 -9.35 -9.25 41.19
CA ALA A 123 -10.59 -9.20 41.96
C ALA A 123 -10.90 -10.52 42.71
N LEU A 124 -9.94 -11.44 42.78
CA LEU A 124 -9.96 -12.70 43.54
C LEU A 124 -8.78 -12.72 44.53
#